data_AF-A0A7C0XNT9-F1
#
_entry.id   AF-A0A7C0XNT9-F1
#
_cell.length_a   1.000
_cell.length_b   1.000
_cell.length_c   1.000
_cell.angle_alpha   90.00
_cell.angle_beta   90.00
_cell.angle_gamma   90.00
#
_symmetry.space_group_name_H-M   'P 1'
#
loop_
_entity.id
_entity.type
_entity.pdbx_description
1 polymer ?
#
loop_
_entity_poly.entity_id
_entity_poly.type
_entity_poly.pdbx_seq_one_letter_code
_entity_poly.pdbx_strand_id
1 'polypeptide(L)'
;MVDYVNSGGDERRQFYDWQFFRLEEKKRSRDHFAELYKTLDPNHVLFCTSSLPLTTFASGFTMETDYYEYAFSSYIDLVLFNPGVSNGFWENPLYRLICHSFIKYFQNHGKPAFITWEDWGCTDLEEIKKCAEFARRTSSGLVIWEGKNRYSGNEALGSDDDEFIDEFTDKEIATFAKTFHTTPEGKLEKSEIAIIEEPMAGAFDYRRGTEELDVFSGYKGYEPLALGALLISAGEDFDVVATNEIVKNPEILKLKSYKVVALVNLGRRDEKVLNALLDYRARGGGLFVVGRTGLFDEYGNRDASYLKRLLNVTTNVEVQERDKSSWHFAKGDALLKGIESREIRGDEILYLPSFDYEKEGYKVLGQLNDNPEVATVGCNYKERTLFWFPSLRTDEEKVQIFLQNYLTGNNGFC
;
A
#
# COMPACT_ATOMS: atom_id res chain seq x y z
N MET A 1 11.36 -10.95 -20.77
CA MET A 1 10.50 -11.51 -19.69
C MET A 1 10.49 -10.56 -18.50
N VAL A 2 11.65 -10.00 -18.15
CA VAL A 2 11.82 -8.85 -17.24
C VAL A 2 10.90 -7.66 -17.59
N ASP A 3 10.83 -7.25 -18.86
CA ASP A 3 9.94 -6.16 -19.32
C ASP A 3 8.48 -6.42 -18.95
N TYR A 4 8.01 -7.67 -18.97
CA TYR A 4 6.62 -7.99 -18.66
C TYR A 4 6.32 -7.76 -17.16
N VAL A 5 7.24 -8.11 -16.27
CA VAL A 5 7.08 -7.97 -14.82
C VAL A 5 7.09 -6.49 -14.40
N ASN A 6 7.79 -5.65 -15.15
CA ASN A 6 8.02 -4.26 -14.80
C ASN A 6 7.34 -3.20 -15.71
N SER A 7 6.72 -3.60 -16.83
CA SER A 7 5.93 -2.77 -17.76
C SER A 7 4.58 -2.32 -17.20
N GLY A 8 3.75 -1.66 -18.02
CA GLY A 8 2.35 -1.34 -17.70
C GLY A 8 1.43 -2.54 -17.56
N GLY A 9 1.94 -3.78 -17.66
CA GLY A 9 1.17 -5.01 -17.52
C GLY A 9 0.83 -5.65 -18.85
N ASP A 10 -0.26 -6.42 -18.90
CA ASP A 10 -0.80 -6.92 -20.16
C ASP A 10 -1.37 -5.75 -20.97
N GLU A 11 -1.14 -5.68 -22.28
CA GLU A 11 -1.67 -4.60 -23.14
C GLU A 11 -3.02 -4.97 -23.76
N ARG A 12 -3.44 -6.24 -23.67
CA ARG A 12 -4.67 -6.72 -24.30
C ARG A 12 -5.87 -6.29 -23.48
N ARG A 13 -6.70 -5.41 -24.03
CA ARG A 13 -7.96 -4.99 -23.41
C ARG A 13 -8.83 -6.17 -22.95
N GLN A 14 -8.90 -7.26 -23.72
CA GLN A 14 -9.70 -8.44 -23.38
C GLN A 14 -9.20 -9.14 -22.09
N PHE A 15 -7.92 -8.99 -21.75
CA PHE A 15 -7.40 -9.51 -20.49
C PHE A 15 -8.07 -8.79 -19.32
N TYR A 16 -8.04 -7.46 -19.26
CA TYR A 16 -8.69 -6.69 -18.20
C TYR A 16 -10.19 -6.84 -18.20
N ASP A 17 -10.84 -6.81 -19.38
CA ASP A 17 -12.29 -7.02 -19.47
C ASP A 17 -12.69 -8.35 -18.81
N TRP A 18 -11.89 -9.41 -19.01
CA TRP A 18 -12.09 -10.70 -18.35
C TRP A 18 -11.83 -10.66 -16.84
N GLN A 19 -10.78 -9.97 -16.41
CA GLN A 19 -10.48 -9.80 -14.98
C GLN A 19 -11.60 -9.07 -14.24
N PHE A 20 -12.02 -7.92 -14.78
CA PHE A 20 -13.12 -7.11 -14.22
C PHE A 20 -14.45 -7.87 -14.26
N PHE A 21 -14.75 -8.59 -15.35
CA PHE A 21 -15.92 -9.46 -15.41
C PHE A 21 -15.92 -10.48 -14.27
N ARG A 22 -14.81 -11.17 -14.02
CA ARG A 22 -14.73 -12.16 -12.93
C ARG A 22 -14.91 -11.53 -11.55
N LEU A 23 -14.37 -10.34 -11.31
CA LEU A 23 -14.57 -9.64 -10.03
C LEU A 23 -16.03 -9.21 -9.85
N GLU A 24 -16.65 -8.68 -10.90
CA GLU A 24 -18.07 -8.31 -10.86
C GLU A 24 -18.99 -9.53 -10.62
N GLU A 25 -18.69 -10.69 -11.21
CA GLU A 25 -19.46 -11.92 -10.95
C GLU A 25 -19.27 -12.42 -9.51
N LYS A 26 -18.05 -12.33 -8.95
CA LYS A 26 -17.82 -12.64 -7.52
C LYS A 26 -18.61 -11.71 -6.61
N LYS A 27 -18.60 -10.40 -6.91
CA LYS A 27 -19.38 -9.39 -6.20
C LYS A 27 -20.87 -9.69 -6.24
N ARG A 28 -21.43 -9.97 -7.43
CA ARG A 28 -22.85 -10.31 -7.61
C ARG A 28 -23.23 -11.55 -6.82
N SER A 29 -22.39 -12.58 -6.85
CA SER A 29 -22.60 -13.80 -6.07
C SER A 29 -22.64 -13.50 -4.57
N ARG A 30 -21.65 -12.76 -4.04
CA ARG A 30 -21.61 -12.33 -2.65
C ARG A 30 -22.87 -11.54 -2.27
N ASP A 31 -23.19 -10.50 -3.05
CA ASP A 31 -24.29 -9.60 -2.75
C ASP A 31 -25.65 -10.32 -2.82
N HIS A 32 -25.81 -11.30 -3.72
CA HIS A 32 -27.01 -12.15 -3.78
C HIS A 32 -27.24 -12.91 -2.46
N PHE A 33 -26.21 -13.58 -1.93
CA PHE A 33 -26.35 -14.30 -0.67
C PHE A 33 -26.52 -13.34 0.52
N ALA A 34 -25.77 -12.24 0.55
CA ALA A 34 -25.88 -11.26 1.62
C ALA A 34 -27.28 -10.62 1.69
N GLU A 35 -27.84 -10.24 0.53
CA GLU A 35 -29.20 -9.73 0.42
C GLU A 35 -30.24 -10.78 0.83
N LEU A 36 -30.06 -12.04 0.43
CA LEU A 36 -30.93 -13.14 0.84
C LEU A 36 -30.96 -13.28 2.36
N TYR A 37 -29.80 -13.33 3.01
CA TYR A 37 -29.73 -13.42 4.48
C TYR A 37 -30.41 -12.23 5.15
N LYS A 38 -30.18 -11.00 4.66
CA LYS A 38 -30.83 -9.79 5.18
C LYS A 38 -32.34 -9.75 4.95
N THR A 39 -32.82 -10.38 3.88
CA THR A 39 -34.26 -10.50 3.60
C THR A 39 -34.92 -11.50 4.55
N LEU A 40 -34.22 -12.60 4.88
CA LEU A 40 -34.72 -13.62 5.80
C LEU A 40 -34.67 -13.16 7.26
N ASP A 41 -33.62 -12.44 7.65
CA ASP A 41 -33.46 -11.82 8.96
C ASP A 41 -32.73 -10.47 8.82
N PRO A 42 -33.47 -9.34 8.82
CA PRO A 42 -32.87 -8.01 8.71
C PRO A 42 -31.91 -7.64 9.84
N ASN A 43 -32.01 -8.31 10.99
CA ASN A 43 -31.14 -8.07 12.14
C ASN A 43 -29.92 -8.99 12.17
N HIS A 44 -29.83 -9.96 11.25
CA HIS A 44 -28.69 -10.85 11.16
C HIS A 44 -27.44 -10.03 10.84
N VAL A 45 -26.37 -10.20 11.62
CA VAL A 45 -25.12 -9.49 11.37
C VAL A 45 -24.25 -10.33 10.45
N LEU A 46 -23.94 -9.80 9.27
CA LEU A 46 -23.15 -10.46 8.25
C LEU A 46 -21.70 -9.99 8.29
N PHE A 47 -20.82 -10.96 8.45
CA PHE A 47 -19.37 -10.77 8.42
C PHE A 47 -18.81 -11.26 7.08
N CYS A 48 -17.77 -10.60 6.59
CA CYS A 48 -17.05 -11.08 5.43
C CYS A 48 -15.54 -10.87 5.57
N THR A 49 -14.76 -11.85 5.11
CA THR A 49 -13.32 -11.67 4.94
C THR A 49 -13.09 -10.73 3.77
N SER A 50 -12.34 -9.66 4.00
CA SER A 50 -11.97 -8.72 2.94
C SER A 50 -10.50 -8.85 2.61
N SER A 51 -10.15 -8.54 1.35
CA SER A 51 -8.77 -8.22 0.98
C SER A 51 -8.27 -7.00 1.75
N LEU A 52 -6.97 -6.79 1.72
CA LEU A 52 -6.30 -5.83 2.60
C LEU A 52 -5.81 -4.63 1.77
N PRO A 53 -5.99 -3.40 2.27
CA PRO A 53 -5.34 -2.23 1.70
C PRO A 53 -3.83 -2.42 1.63
N LEU A 54 -3.20 -1.88 0.58
CA LEU A 54 -1.77 -1.91 0.28
C LEU A 54 -1.17 -3.31 0.01
N THR A 55 -1.97 -4.38 -0.01
CA THR A 55 -1.50 -5.76 -0.28
C THR A 55 -1.92 -6.27 -1.66
N THR A 56 -2.05 -5.37 -2.63
CA THR A 56 -2.36 -5.70 -4.03
C THR A 56 -1.44 -6.81 -4.61
N PHE A 57 -0.19 -6.94 -4.13
CA PHE A 57 0.71 -8.04 -4.53
C PHE A 57 0.27 -9.43 -4.00
N ALA A 58 -0.30 -9.49 -2.79
CA ALA A 58 -0.80 -10.73 -2.19
C ALA A 58 -2.13 -11.14 -2.85
N SER A 59 -2.96 -10.16 -3.21
CA SER A 59 -4.22 -10.34 -3.92
C SER A 59 -4.05 -10.98 -5.31
N GLY A 60 -2.86 -10.84 -5.93
CA GLY A 60 -2.52 -11.47 -7.21
C GLY A 60 -2.38 -12.99 -7.16
N PHE A 61 -2.11 -13.58 -5.99
CA PHE A 61 -2.02 -15.04 -5.83
C PHE A 61 -3.37 -15.74 -5.80
N THR A 62 -4.43 -15.00 -5.44
CA THR A 62 -5.74 -15.55 -5.10
C THR A 62 -6.89 -14.89 -5.90
N MET A 63 -6.59 -13.82 -6.67
CA MET A 63 -7.57 -12.97 -7.36
C MET A 63 -8.70 -12.57 -6.41
N GLU A 64 -8.33 -12.16 -5.20
CA GLU A 64 -9.31 -11.81 -4.19
C GLU A 64 -10.08 -10.54 -4.57
N THR A 65 -11.26 -10.45 -3.99
CA THR A 65 -12.25 -9.39 -4.17
C THR A 65 -11.72 -7.99 -3.81
N ASP A 66 -12.25 -6.94 -4.45
CA ASP A 66 -11.84 -5.55 -4.15
C ASP A 66 -12.28 -5.13 -2.73
N TYR A 67 -11.32 -4.77 -1.86
CA TYR A 67 -11.60 -4.33 -0.48
C TYR A 67 -12.50 -3.09 -0.43
N TYR A 68 -12.45 -2.26 -1.46
CA TYR A 68 -13.32 -1.09 -1.61
C TYR A 68 -14.79 -1.51 -1.63
N GLU A 69 -15.15 -2.62 -2.27
CA GLU A 69 -16.54 -3.05 -2.34
C GLU A 69 -17.15 -3.36 -0.97
N TYR A 70 -16.35 -3.91 -0.06
CA TYR A 70 -16.83 -4.27 1.27
C TYR A 70 -17.05 -3.04 2.15
N ALA A 71 -16.22 -2.01 2.00
CA ALA A 71 -16.36 -0.77 2.77
C ALA A 71 -17.70 -0.08 2.47
N PHE A 72 -18.18 -0.18 1.23
CA PHE A 72 -19.41 0.49 0.76
C PHE A 72 -20.60 -0.45 0.55
N SER A 73 -20.45 -1.76 0.77
CA SER A 73 -21.59 -2.68 0.71
C SER A 73 -22.60 -2.37 1.83
N SER A 74 -23.88 -2.26 1.46
CA SER A 74 -24.98 -2.09 2.41
C SER A 74 -25.44 -3.40 3.05
N TYR A 75 -25.00 -4.54 2.52
CA TYR A 75 -25.42 -5.87 3.00
C TYR A 75 -24.42 -6.48 3.98
N ILE A 76 -23.15 -6.09 3.90
CA ILE A 76 -22.10 -6.53 4.83
C ILE A 76 -22.01 -5.53 5.98
N ASP A 77 -22.25 -5.98 7.20
CA ASP A 77 -22.22 -5.10 8.38
C ASP A 77 -20.80 -4.89 8.89
N LEU A 78 -19.96 -5.92 8.77
CA LEU A 78 -18.62 -5.95 9.33
C LEU A 78 -17.66 -6.73 8.43
N VAL A 79 -16.41 -6.30 8.42
CA VAL A 79 -15.33 -6.99 7.72
C VAL A 79 -14.31 -7.56 8.70
N LEU A 80 -13.68 -8.65 8.31
CA LEU A 80 -12.61 -9.27 9.09
C LEU A 80 -11.42 -9.66 8.23
N PHE A 81 -10.27 -9.79 8.87
CA PHE A 81 -9.04 -10.33 8.32
C PHE A 81 -8.40 -11.26 9.34
N ASN A 82 -7.81 -12.36 8.91
CA ASN A 82 -7.28 -13.43 9.76
C ASN A 82 -5.75 -13.56 9.67
N PRO A 83 -4.96 -12.69 10.32
CA PRO A 83 -3.52 -12.86 10.39
C PRO A 83 -3.14 -13.96 11.38
N GLY A 84 -2.15 -14.76 10.97
CA GLY A 84 -1.43 -15.66 11.86
C GLY A 84 -0.47 -14.94 12.78
N VAL A 85 -0.59 -15.18 14.08
CA VAL A 85 0.30 -14.67 15.13
C VAL A 85 1.38 -15.70 15.38
N SER A 86 2.64 -15.27 15.28
CA SER A 86 3.84 -16.06 15.61
C SER A 86 4.76 -15.25 16.52
N ASN A 87 5.78 -15.88 17.09
CA ASN A 87 6.82 -15.14 17.82
C ASN A 87 7.48 -14.09 16.90
N GLY A 88 7.64 -12.86 17.38
CA GLY A 88 8.19 -11.74 16.60
C GLY A 88 7.23 -11.11 15.58
N PHE A 89 5.94 -11.48 15.59
CA PHE A 89 4.93 -10.91 14.69
C PHE A 89 4.94 -9.37 14.70
N TRP A 90 4.96 -8.76 15.88
CA TRP A 90 4.95 -7.31 16.04
C TRP A 90 6.31 -6.63 15.78
N GLU A 91 7.39 -7.39 15.63
CA GLU A 91 8.71 -6.86 15.25
C GLU A 91 8.78 -6.57 13.74
N ASN A 92 7.97 -7.30 12.95
CA ASN A 92 7.88 -7.08 11.52
C ASN A 92 7.02 -5.83 11.20
N PRO A 93 7.58 -4.78 10.57
CA PRO A 93 6.82 -3.59 10.21
C PRO A 93 5.69 -3.87 9.20
N LEU A 94 5.81 -4.90 8.36
CA LEU A 94 4.78 -5.26 7.38
C LEU A 94 3.51 -5.80 8.05
N TYR A 95 3.63 -6.66 9.06
CA TYR A 95 2.45 -7.18 9.77
C TYR A 95 1.72 -6.07 10.53
N ARG A 96 2.49 -5.18 11.19
CA ARG A 96 1.93 -3.98 11.84
C ARG A 96 1.18 -3.10 10.85
N LEU A 97 1.78 -2.86 9.70
CA LEU A 97 1.20 -2.09 8.61
C LEU A 97 -0.11 -2.68 8.11
N ILE A 98 -0.14 -3.98 7.84
CA ILE A 98 -1.32 -4.66 7.31
C ILE A 98 -2.49 -4.56 8.29
N CYS A 99 -2.26 -4.89 9.57
CA CYS A 99 -3.28 -4.77 10.61
C CYS A 99 -3.78 -3.32 10.76
N HIS A 100 -2.85 -2.37 10.80
CA HIS A 100 -3.16 -0.95 10.96
C HIS A 100 -3.97 -0.40 9.78
N SER A 101 -3.50 -0.59 8.55
CA SER A 101 -4.15 -0.09 7.33
C SER A 101 -5.54 -0.71 7.11
N PHE A 102 -5.71 -2.01 7.40
CA PHE A 102 -7.00 -2.69 7.34
C PHE A 102 -8.02 -2.03 8.27
N ILE A 103 -7.74 -1.97 9.58
CA ILE A 103 -8.68 -1.38 10.55
C ILE A 103 -8.98 0.07 10.21
N LYS A 104 -7.93 0.84 9.90
CA LYS A 104 -8.07 2.26 9.62
C LYS A 104 -8.93 2.54 8.40
N TYR A 105 -8.70 1.81 7.31
CA TYR A 105 -9.45 2.00 6.08
C TYR A 105 -10.96 1.85 6.33
N PHE A 106 -11.38 0.76 6.95
CA PHE A 106 -12.79 0.50 7.19
C PHE A 106 -13.42 1.45 8.22
N GLN A 107 -12.70 1.78 9.31
CA GLN A 107 -13.18 2.74 10.30
C GLN A 107 -13.38 4.14 9.70
N ASN A 108 -12.47 4.59 8.83
CA ASN A 108 -12.61 5.86 8.11
C ASN A 108 -13.85 5.90 7.20
N HIS A 109 -14.42 4.74 6.87
CA HIS A 109 -15.65 4.58 6.09
C HIS A 109 -16.88 4.27 6.95
N GLY A 110 -16.76 4.31 8.27
CA GLY A 110 -17.84 3.96 9.18
C GLY A 110 -18.21 2.47 9.15
N LYS A 111 -17.32 1.61 8.62
CA LYS A 111 -17.48 0.17 8.56
C LYS A 111 -16.71 -0.46 9.74
N PRO A 112 -17.38 -1.18 10.65
CA PRO A 112 -16.69 -1.98 11.67
C PRO A 112 -15.73 -3.00 11.03
N ALA A 113 -14.52 -3.10 11.58
CA ALA A 113 -13.49 -4.03 11.11
C ALA A 113 -12.81 -4.74 12.27
N PHE A 114 -12.71 -6.06 12.20
CA PHE A 114 -12.18 -6.92 13.26
C PHE A 114 -10.96 -7.72 12.79
N ILE A 115 -10.07 -8.05 13.71
CA ILE A 115 -8.97 -8.96 13.44
C ILE A 115 -9.24 -10.35 14.03
N THR A 116 -9.22 -11.29 13.11
CA THR A 116 -9.11 -12.75 13.12
C THR A 116 -7.82 -13.35 13.70
N TRP A 117 -7.36 -13.11 14.94
CA TRP A 117 -6.03 -13.59 15.35
C TRP A 117 -5.93 -15.13 15.37
N GLU A 118 -5.22 -15.72 14.41
CA GLU A 118 -4.97 -17.16 14.33
C GLU A 118 -3.67 -17.52 15.07
N ASP A 119 -3.62 -18.65 15.78
CA ASP A 119 -2.36 -19.13 16.37
C ASP A 119 -1.50 -19.79 15.28
N TRP A 120 -0.35 -19.22 14.94
CA TRP A 120 0.65 -19.85 14.06
C TRP A 120 1.88 -20.30 14.86
N GLY A 121 1.63 -20.89 16.04
CA GLY A 121 2.66 -21.38 16.95
C GLY A 121 3.28 -20.30 17.82
N CYS A 122 2.51 -19.26 18.17
CA CYS A 122 2.95 -18.22 19.08
C CYS A 122 3.04 -18.77 20.50
N THR A 123 4.23 -18.79 21.07
CA THR A 123 4.46 -19.23 22.46
C THR A 123 4.79 -18.05 23.39
N ASP A 124 4.97 -16.86 22.84
CA ASP A 124 5.30 -15.65 23.58
C ASP A 124 4.03 -14.89 23.99
N LEU A 125 3.77 -14.85 25.30
CA LEU A 125 2.66 -14.10 25.87
C LEU A 125 2.74 -12.59 25.60
N GLU A 126 3.92 -12.05 25.33
CA GLU A 126 4.07 -10.64 25.00
C GLU A 126 3.45 -10.30 23.64
N GLU A 127 3.56 -11.20 22.65
CA GLU A 127 2.88 -11.03 21.36
C GLU A 127 1.36 -11.06 21.51
N ILE A 128 0.84 -11.92 22.40
CA ILE A 128 -0.59 -12.00 22.75
C ILE A 128 -1.08 -10.70 23.40
N LYS A 129 -0.30 -10.12 24.32
CA LYS A 129 -0.62 -8.82 24.92
C LYS A 129 -0.67 -7.73 23.86
N LYS A 130 0.30 -7.67 22.95
CA LYS A 130 0.33 -6.68 21.86
C LYS A 130 -0.89 -6.80 20.95
N CYS A 131 -1.37 -8.00 20.66
CA CYS A 131 -2.64 -8.20 19.93
C CYS A 131 -3.83 -7.59 20.67
N ALA A 132 -3.93 -7.84 21.99
CA ALA A 132 -4.99 -7.28 22.83
C ALA A 132 -4.91 -5.75 22.93
N GLU A 133 -3.71 -5.21 23.10
CA GLU A 133 -3.47 -3.77 23.14
C GLU A 133 -3.82 -3.11 21.82
N PHE A 134 -3.39 -3.68 20.69
CA PHE A 134 -3.73 -3.19 19.37
C PHE A 134 -5.23 -3.17 19.17
N ALA A 135 -5.92 -4.27 19.50
CA ALA A 135 -7.36 -4.35 19.33
C ALA A 135 -8.09 -3.26 20.12
N ARG A 136 -7.70 -3.06 21.38
CA ARG A 136 -8.32 -2.07 22.25
C ARG A 136 -8.00 -0.63 21.88
N ARG A 137 -6.74 -0.34 21.50
CA ARG A 137 -6.28 1.02 21.14
C ARG A 137 -6.79 1.49 19.79
N THR A 138 -7.18 0.57 18.92
CA THR A 138 -7.76 0.91 17.62
C THR A 138 -9.28 0.86 17.61
N SER A 139 -9.95 0.49 18.72
CA SER A 139 -11.37 0.13 18.73
C SER A 139 -11.74 -0.94 17.68
N SER A 140 -10.78 -1.79 17.28
CA SER A 140 -11.14 -2.99 16.53
C SER A 140 -11.76 -4.01 17.50
N GLY A 141 -12.70 -4.81 17.02
CA GLY A 141 -13.36 -5.83 17.85
C GLY A 141 -12.39 -6.88 18.43
N LEU A 142 -12.95 -7.69 19.32
CA LEU A 142 -12.26 -8.75 20.06
C LEU A 142 -12.55 -10.10 19.40
N VAL A 143 -11.56 -10.73 18.77
CA VAL A 143 -11.64 -12.16 18.40
C VAL A 143 -10.24 -12.79 18.44
N ILE A 144 -10.08 -13.82 19.25
CA ILE A 144 -8.99 -14.80 19.11
C ILE A 144 -9.62 -16.01 18.45
N TRP A 145 -9.04 -16.49 17.36
CA TRP A 145 -9.63 -17.53 16.52
C TRP A 145 -8.76 -18.79 16.52
N GLU A 146 -9.43 -19.93 16.67
CA GLU A 146 -8.83 -21.25 16.80
C GLU A 146 -8.12 -21.67 15.49
N GLY A 147 -6.90 -22.21 15.64
CA GLY A 147 -6.31 -23.07 14.62
C GLY A 147 -4.79 -22.94 14.45
N LYS A 148 -3.97 -23.76 15.14
CA LYS A 148 -2.61 -24.03 14.67
C LYS A 148 -2.64 -24.59 13.26
N ASN A 149 -2.31 -23.76 12.28
CA ASN A 149 -2.02 -24.23 10.94
C ASN A 149 -0.82 -25.18 11.01
N ARG A 150 -0.94 -26.38 10.42
CA ARG A 150 0.09 -27.43 10.26
C ARG A 150 1.32 -26.99 9.44
N TYR A 151 1.57 -25.68 9.29
CA TYR A 151 2.49 -25.13 8.32
C TYR A 151 3.52 -24.24 9.01
N SER A 152 4.69 -24.80 9.30
CA SER A 152 5.91 -23.99 9.45
C SER A 152 6.64 -23.96 8.10
N GLY A 153 6.43 -22.91 7.32
CA GLY A 153 7.00 -22.80 5.97
C GLY A 153 6.21 -23.57 4.89
N ASN A 154 6.90 -24.05 3.86
CA ASN A 154 6.29 -24.77 2.70
C ASN A 154 6.02 -26.26 2.96
N GLU A 155 6.26 -26.77 4.16
CA GLU A 155 6.08 -28.18 4.49
C GLU A 155 4.88 -28.34 5.43
N ALA A 156 3.94 -29.22 5.02
CA ALA A 156 2.87 -29.67 5.88
C ALA A 156 3.48 -30.58 6.96
N LEU A 157 3.49 -30.12 8.20
CA LEU A 157 3.84 -30.95 9.35
C LEU A 157 2.60 -31.74 9.79
N GLY A 158 2.56 -33.02 9.43
CA GLY A 158 1.65 -34.00 10.01
C GLY A 158 0.80 -34.76 8.98
N SER A 159 0.76 -36.09 9.11
CA SER A 159 -0.23 -36.94 8.43
C SER A 159 -1.64 -36.64 8.92
N ASP A 160 -2.66 -36.96 8.11
CA ASP A 160 -4.08 -36.79 8.44
C ASP A 160 -4.51 -37.44 9.79
N ASP A 161 -3.67 -38.28 10.37
CA ASP A 161 -3.93 -39.05 11.60
C ASP A 161 -3.51 -38.37 12.93
N ASP A 162 -2.84 -37.20 12.93
CA ASP A 162 -2.51 -36.50 14.18
C ASP A 162 -3.70 -35.66 14.68
N GLU A 163 -4.35 -36.19 15.72
CA GLU A 163 -5.41 -35.57 16.52
C GLU A 163 -4.90 -34.32 17.24
N PHE A 164 -5.71 -33.26 17.19
CA PHE A 164 -5.62 -31.95 17.85
C PHE A 164 -4.77 -30.88 17.17
N ILE A 165 -5.51 -29.94 16.57
CA ILE A 165 -5.04 -28.58 16.35
C ILE A 165 -4.95 -27.95 17.75
N ASP A 166 -3.75 -27.63 18.25
CA ASP A 166 -3.68 -26.90 19.52
C ASP A 166 -4.33 -25.52 19.31
N GLU A 167 -5.27 -25.19 20.19
CA GLU A 167 -5.87 -23.87 20.30
C GLU A 167 -4.99 -22.97 21.20
N PHE A 168 -5.30 -21.67 21.25
CA PHE A 168 -4.74 -20.81 22.29
C PHE A 168 -5.05 -21.40 23.66
N THR A 169 -4.03 -21.52 24.50
CA THR A 169 -4.16 -22.05 25.86
C THR A 169 -5.01 -21.13 26.73
N ASP A 170 -5.63 -21.67 27.79
CA ASP A 170 -6.33 -20.88 28.81
C ASP A 170 -5.51 -19.70 29.34
N LYS A 171 -4.17 -19.89 29.45
CA LYS A 171 -3.25 -18.86 29.90
C LYS A 171 -3.13 -17.70 28.89
N GLU A 172 -3.08 -18.01 27.61
CA GLU A 172 -3.03 -17.03 26.53
C GLU A 172 -4.36 -16.27 26.42
N ILE A 173 -5.48 -16.99 26.45
CA ILE A 173 -6.83 -16.41 26.45
C ILE A 173 -7.00 -15.48 27.66
N ALA A 174 -6.64 -15.92 28.86
CA ALA A 174 -6.71 -15.10 30.07
C ALA A 174 -5.78 -13.87 30.00
N THR A 175 -4.59 -14.03 29.40
CA THR A 175 -3.65 -12.92 29.20
C THR A 175 -4.23 -11.87 28.24
N PHE A 176 -4.76 -12.30 27.10
CA PHE A 176 -5.39 -11.41 26.13
C PHE A 176 -6.57 -10.68 26.77
N ALA A 177 -7.50 -11.41 27.38
CA ALA A 177 -8.71 -10.84 27.98
C ALA A 177 -8.37 -9.82 29.06
N LYS A 178 -7.44 -10.16 29.96
CA LYS A 178 -6.98 -9.24 31.01
C LYS A 178 -6.37 -7.98 30.40
N THR A 179 -5.45 -8.12 29.45
CA THR A 179 -4.79 -6.99 28.79
C THR A 179 -5.80 -6.10 28.07
N PHE A 180 -6.73 -6.68 27.32
CA PHE A 180 -7.78 -5.96 26.61
C PHE A 180 -8.63 -5.12 27.57
N HIS A 181 -9.09 -5.71 28.69
CA HIS A 181 -9.90 -5.00 29.68
C HIS A 181 -9.13 -3.91 30.44
N THR A 182 -7.83 -4.07 30.63
CA THR A 182 -7.00 -3.05 31.31
C THR A 182 -6.48 -1.97 30.39
N THR A 183 -6.50 -2.19 29.07
CA THR A 183 -6.03 -1.21 28.08
C THR A 183 -7.11 -0.15 27.86
N PRO A 184 -6.77 1.16 27.90
CA PRO A 184 -7.72 2.21 27.54
C PRO A 184 -8.19 2.06 26.09
N GLU A 185 -9.48 2.29 25.86
CA GLU A 185 -10.00 2.37 24.50
C GLU A 185 -9.37 3.54 23.77
N GLY A 186 -8.89 3.30 22.56
CA GLY A 186 -8.45 4.33 21.64
C GLY A 186 -9.22 4.21 20.33
N LYS A 187 -8.94 5.12 19.40
CA LYS A 187 -9.46 5.07 18.04
C LYS A 187 -8.39 5.58 17.10
N LEU A 188 -8.43 5.14 15.84
CA LEU A 188 -7.56 5.71 14.81
C LEU A 188 -8.11 7.07 14.39
N GLU A 189 -7.23 8.05 14.31
CA GLU A 189 -7.57 9.40 13.85
C GLU A 189 -7.29 9.53 12.36
N LYS A 190 -7.85 10.58 11.75
CA LYS A 190 -7.54 10.92 10.35
C LYS A 190 -6.10 11.37 10.23
N SER A 191 -5.47 11.01 9.12
CA SER A 191 -4.08 11.40 8.83
C SER A 191 -3.95 12.60 7.91
N GLU A 192 -2.78 13.22 7.99
CA GLU A 192 -2.38 14.29 7.08
C GLU A 192 -1.73 13.75 5.79
N ILE A 193 -1.43 12.44 5.74
CA ILE A 193 -0.85 11.74 4.60
C ILE A 193 -1.91 10.79 4.03
N ALA A 194 -2.03 10.72 2.71
CA ALA A 194 -2.77 9.66 2.03
C ALA A 194 -1.89 8.92 1.04
N ILE A 195 -2.07 7.61 0.95
CA ILE A 195 -1.54 6.76 -0.13
C ILE A 195 -2.70 6.45 -1.08
N ILE A 196 -2.54 6.81 -2.35
CA ILE A 196 -3.51 6.40 -3.38
C ILE A 196 -3.15 5.00 -3.84
N GLU A 197 -4.12 4.09 -3.76
CA GLU A 197 -3.97 2.72 -4.22
C GLU A 197 -4.95 2.42 -5.36
N GLU A 198 -4.48 1.68 -6.37
CA GLU A 198 -5.32 1.08 -7.39
C GLU A 198 -5.46 -0.43 -7.10
N PRO A 199 -6.48 -0.85 -6.34
CA PRO A 199 -6.56 -2.23 -5.82
C PRO A 199 -6.77 -3.29 -6.91
N MET A 200 -7.33 -2.91 -8.07
CA MET A 200 -7.75 -3.87 -9.10
C MET A 200 -6.69 -4.07 -10.18
N ALA A 201 -6.29 -3.02 -10.90
CA ALA A 201 -5.36 -3.19 -12.02
C ALA A 201 -3.96 -3.60 -11.56
N GLY A 202 -3.49 -3.09 -10.42
CA GLY A 202 -2.22 -3.50 -9.83
C GLY A 202 -2.16 -5.00 -9.51
N ALA A 203 -3.29 -5.63 -9.16
CA ALA A 203 -3.37 -7.07 -8.89
C ALA A 203 -3.33 -7.89 -10.18
N PHE A 204 -3.90 -7.38 -11.28
CA PHE A 204 -3.89 -8.05 -12.59
C PHE A 204 -2.55 -7.95 -13.30
N ASP A 205 -1.87 -6.82 -13.08
CA ASP A 205 -0.55 -6.52 -13.64
C ASP A 205 0.57 -7.32 -12.97
N TYR A 206 0.24 -8.08 -11.91
CA TYR A 206 1.14 -8.99 -11.23
C TYR A 206 1.21 -10.34 -11.95
N ARG A 207 2.43 -10.74 -12.32
CA ARG A 207 2.75 -12.14 -12.58
C ARG A 207 4.04 -12.49 -11.85
N ARG A 208 4.00 -13.58 -11.08
CA ARG A 208 5.18 -14.13 -10.42
C ARG A 208 6.20 -14.53 -11.49
N GLY A 209 7.42 -14.01 -11.39
CA GLY A 209 8.54 -14.47 -12.20
C GLY A 209 8.95 -15.88 -11.80
N THR A 210 9.41 -16.68 -12.75
CA THR A 210 9.94 -18.03 -12.48
C THR A 210 11.46 -17.99 -12.38
N GLU A 211 12.04 -18.82 -11.50
CA GLU A 211 13.50 -19.00 -11.37
C GLU A 211 14.23 -17.68 -11.08
N GLU A 212 15.17 -17.28 -11.94
CA GLU A 212 15.95 -16.02 -11.82
C GLU A 212 15.07 -14.76 -11.85
N LEU A 213 13.81 -14.88 -12.30
CA LEU A 213 12.88 -13.76 -12.34
C LEU A 213 12.03 -13.63 -11.07
N ASP A 214 12.09 -14.58 -10.14
CA ASP A 214 11.33 -14.49 -8.89
C ASP A 214 11.81 -13.33 -8.01
N VAL A 215 13.07 -12.91 -8.15
CA VAL A 215 13.59 -11.67 -7.53
C VAL A 215 12.83 -10.43 -8.02
N PHE A 216 12.26 -10.48 -9.23
CA PHE A 216 11.42 -9.44 -9.80
C PHE A 216 9.92 -9.62 -9.48
N SER A 217 9.52 -10.71 -8.82
CA SER A 217 8.16 -10.86 -8.32
C SER A 217 7.87 -9.81 -7.24
N GLY A 218 6.88 -8.95 -7.47
CA GLY A 218 6.34 -8.05 -6.44
C GLY A 218 6.69 -6.57 -6.57
N TYR A 219 7.51 -6.17 -7.55
CA TYR A 219 7.90 -4.75 -7.72
C TYR A 219 6.72 -3.77 -7.85
N LYS A 220 5.57 -4.19 -8.42
CA LYS A 220 4.41 -3.30 -8.59
C LYS A 220 3.64 -3.08 -7.29
N GLY A 221 3.23 -4.17 -6.63
CA GLY A 221 2.37 -4.11 -5.45
C GLY A 221 3.11 -3.99 -4.11
N TYR A 222 4.44 -4.16 -4.06
CA TYR A 222 5.22 -4.03 -2.82
C TYR A 222 5.59 -2.57 -2.51
N GLU A 223 5.70 -1.67 -3.49
CA GLU A 223 6.10 -0.28 -3.21
C GLU A 223 5.10 0.48 -2.30
N PRO A 224 3.77 0.39 -2.49
CA PRO A 224 2.82 1.02 -1.56
C PRO A 224 2.95 0.46 -0.14
N LEU A 225 3.22 -0.85 -0.02
CA LEU A 225 3.48 -1.53 1.24
C LEU A 225 4.79 -1.02 1.90
N ALA A 226 5.87 -0.92 1.12
CA ALA A 226 7.15 -0.40 1.59
C ALA A 226 7.00 1.04 2.10
N LEU A 227 6.28 1.90 1.36
CA LEU A 227 6.00 3.27 1.83
C LEU A 227 5.24 3.27 3.15
N GLY A 228 4.16 2.50 3.26
CA GLY A 228 3.38 2.40 4.50
C GLY A 228 4.23 1.92 5.68
N ALA A 229 5.11 0.95 5.46
CA ALA A 229 6.00 0.40 6.49
C ALA A 229 7.03 1.43 6.95
N LEU A 230 7.60 2.19 6.01
CA LEU A 230 8.53 3.29 6.28
C LEU A 230 7.85 4.42 7.06
N LEU A 231 6.61 4.79 6.71
CA LEU A 231 5.83 5.79 7.45
C LEU A 231 5.56 5.35 8.89
N ILE A 232 5.04 4.14 9.10
CA ILE A 232 4.80 3.62 10.45
C ILE A 232 6.10 3.53 11.25
N SER A 233 7.20 3.12 10.61
CA SER A 233 8.52 3.07 11.25
C SER A 233 9.06 4.46 11.59
N ALA A 234 8.65 5.49 10.85
CA ALA A 234 8.93 6.89 11.15
C ALA A 234 7.99 7.49 12.22
N GLY A 235 7.01 6.72 12.71
CA GLY A 235 6.00 7.20 13.68
C GLY A 235 4.89 8.03 13.03
N GLU A 236 4.74 7.92 11.71
CA GLU A 236 3.84 8.72 10.91
C GLU A 236 2.63 7.89 10.51
N ASP A 237 1.46 8.53 10.54
CA ASP A 237 0.19 7.89 10.26
C ASP A 237 -0.32 8.32 8.86
N PHE A 238 -1.03 7.43 8.18
CA PHE A 238 -1.56 7.68 6.83
C PHE A 238 -2.95 7.08 6.64
N ASP A 239 -3.70 7.63 5.68
CA ASP A 239 -4.93 7.06 5.15
C ASP A 239 -4.64 6.33 3.82
N VAL A 240 -5.43 5.31 3.51
CA VAL A 240 -5.49 4.74 2.14
C VAL A 240 -6.73 5.26 1.45
N VAL A 241 -6.60 5.70 0.21
CA VAL A 241 -7.71 6.13 -0.65
C VAL A 241 -7.64 5.37 -1.95
N ALA A 242 -8.66 4.53 -2.23
CA ALA A 242 -8.70 3.77 -3.47
C ALA A 242 -9.01 4.68 -4.67
N THR A 243 -8.46 4.38 -5.84
CA THR A 243 -8.80 5.08 -7.10
C THR A 243 -10.30 5.04 -7.39
N ASN A 244 -10.95 3.91 -7.09
CA ASN A 244 -12.41 3.74 -7.21
C ASN A 244 -13.21 4.73 -6.35
N GLU A 245 -12.70 5.12 -5.17
CA GLU A 245 -13.31 6.17 -4.35
C GLU A 245 -13.24 7.53 -5.04
N ILE A 246 -12.09 7.87 -5.60
CA ILE A 246 -11.88 9.14 -6.30
C ILE A 246 -12.76 9.21 -7.54
N VAL A 247 -12.88 8.11 -8.29
CA VAL A 247 -13.75 8.04 -9.48
C VAL A 247 -15.22 8.27 -9.12
N LYS A 248 -15.70 7.75 -7.97
CA LYS A 248 -17.07 7.97 -7.50
C LYS A 248 -17.26 9.34 -6.84
N ASN A 249 -16.25 9.85 -6.15
CA ASN A 249 -16.26 11.12 -5.46
C ASN A 249 -14.92 11.86 -5.60
N PRO A 250 -14.72 12.63 -6.69
CA PRO A 250 -13.47 13.37 -6.92
C PRO A 250 -13.15 14.39 -5.83
N GLU A 251 -14.15 14.82 -5.06
CA GLU A 251 -13.99 15.79 -3.97
C GLU A 251 -13.38 15.17 -2.70
N ILE A 252 -13.18 13.84 -2.65
CA ILE A 252 -12.67 13.15 -1.45
C ILE A 252 -11.31 13.69 -0.99
N LEU A 253 -10.44 14.08 -1.93
CA LEU A 253 -9.14 14.69 -1.64
C LEU A 253 -9.26 16.12 -1.11
N LYS A 254 -10.39 16.80 -1.36
CA LYS A 254 -10.68 18.15 -0.83
C LYS A 254 -11.17 18.09 0.59
N LEU A 255 -12.10 17.17 0.83
CA LEU A 255 -12.82 17.05 2.10
C LEU A 255 -11.91 16.59 3.25
N LYS A 256 -10.83 15.88 2.93
CA LYS A 256 -9.93 15.28 3.92
C LYS A 256 -8.66 16.10 4.19
N SER A 257 -8.43 17.21 3.47
CA SER A 257 -7.34 18.18 3.70
C SER A 257 -5.95 17.56 3.94
N TYR A 258 -5.58 16.55 3.16
CA TYR A 258 -4.25 15.96 3.22
C TYR A 258 -3.16 17.00 2.93
N LYS A 259 -2.06 16.94 3.69
CA LYS A 259 -0.84 17.71 3.39
C LYS A 259 -0.09 17.08 2.22
N VAL A 260 -0.01 15.74 2.20
CA VAL A 260 0.60 14.99 1.10
C VAL A 260 -0.25 13.83 0.65
N VAL A 261 -0.32 13.67 -0.66
CA VAL A 261 -0.87 12.51 -1.33
C VAL A 261 0.26 11.80 -2.07
N ALA A 262 0.55 10.57 -1.66
CA ALA A 262 1.54 9.70 -2.28
C ALA A 262 0.91 8.88 -3.40
N LEU A 263 1.57 8.89 -4.56
CA LEU A 263 1.20 8.17 -5.76
C LEU A 263 2.30 7.15 -6.05
N VAL A 264 2.06 5.89 -5.68
CA VAL A 264 3.10 4.87 -5.68
C VAL A 264 2.81 3.81 -6.73
N ASN A 265 3.62 3.78 -7.80
CA ASN A 265 3.43 2.90 -8.94
C ASN A 265 1.97 2.92 -9.47
N LEU A 266 1.32 4.09 -9.49
CA LEU A 266 0.00 4.24 -10.09
C LEU A 266 0.16 4.20 -11.61
N GLY A 267 0.18 2.97 -12.14
CA GLY A 267 0.67 2.67 -13.47
C GLY A 267 -0.32 3.05 -14.57
N ARG A 268 -1.61 2.81 -14.36
CA ARG A 268 -2.65 3.05 -15.37
C ARG A 268 -3.35 4.39 -15.16
N ARG A 269 -3.60 5.06 -16.28
CA ARG A 269 -4.23 6.36 -16.33
C ARG A 269 -5.76 6.25 -16.16
N ASP A 270 -6.29 7.04 -15.23
CA ASP A 270 -7.72 7.40 -15.17
C ASP A 270 -7.85 8.93 -15.15
N GLU A 271 -8.57 9.50 -16.12
CA GLU A 271 -8.71 10.96 -16.24
C GLU A 271 -9.43 11.61 -15.05
N LYS A 272 -10.39 10.93 -14.42
CA LYS A 272 -11.08 11.48 -13.25
C LYS A 272 -10.13 11.54 -12.05
N VAL A 273 -9.34 10.47 -11.86
CA VAL A 273 -8.31 10.44 -10.82
C VAL A 273 -7.29 11.54 -11.05
N LEU A 274 -6.80 11.71 -12.29
CA LEU A 274 -5.86 12.78 -12.61
C LEU A 274 -6.41 14.16 -12.30
N ASN A 275 -7.62 14.45 -12.78
CA ASN A 275 -8.20 15.77 -12.62
C ASN A 275 -8.42 16.10 -11.13
N ALA A 276 -8.80 15.11 -10.31
CA ALA A 276 -8.88 15.27 -8.86
C ALA A 276 -7.50 15.58 -8.23
N LEU A 277 -6.43 14.90 -8.67
CA LEU A 277 -5.06 15.13 -8.19
C LEU A 277 -4.50 16.49 -8.61
N LEU A 278 -4.74 16.89 -9.86
CA LEU A 278 -4.31 18.20 -10.37
C LEU A 278 -5.00 19.34 -9.63
N ASP A 279 -6.29 19.20 -9.37
CA ASP A 279 -7.08 20.17 -8.62
C ASP A 279 -6.68 20.20 -7.13
N TYR A 280 -6.34 19.06 -6.53
CA TYR A 280 -5.73 18.99 -5.20
C TYR A 280 -4.39 19.75 -5.13
N ARG A 281 -3.49 19.53 -6.10
CA ARG A 281 -2.22 20.25 -6.19
C ARG A 281 -2.43 21.75 -6.40
N ALA A 282 -3.36 22.15 -7.27
CA ALA A 282 -3.67 23.56 -7.55
C ALA A 282 -4.13 24.35 -6.31
N ARG A 283 -4.64 23.66 -5.28
CA ARG A 283 -4.99 24.25 -3.98
C ARG A 283 -3.85 24.28 -2.96
N GLY A 284 -2.65 23.85 -3.33
CA GLY A 284 -1.47 23.81 -2.46
C GLY A 284 -1.28 22.47 -1.73
N GLY A 285 -1.95 21.40 -2.15
CA GLY A 285 -1.69 20.04 -1.69
C GLY A 285 -0.38 19.50 -2.26
N GLY A 286 0.41 18.78 -1.43
CA GLY A 286 1.67 18.20 -1.87
C GLY A 286 1.51 16.83 -2.53
N LEU A 287 2.27 16.59 -3.60
CA LEU A 287 2.31 15.30 -4.29
C LEU A 287 3.66 14.62 -4.08
N PHE A 288 3.62 13.34 -3.70
CA PHE A 288 4.79 12.48 -3.68
C PHE A 288 4.65 11.38 -4.75
N VAL A 289 5.34 11.55 -5.87
CA VAL A 289 5.26 10.69 -7.05
C VAL A 289 6.37 9.65 -7.01
N VAL A 290 6.02 8.37 -6.88
CA VAL A 290 6.98 7.29 -6.69
C VAL A 290 6.94 6.30 -7.84
N GLY A 291 8.13 5.85 -8.24
CA GLY A 291 8.33 4.77 -9.20
C GLY A 291 7.76 5.09 -10.58
N ARG A 292 6.95 4.17 -11.10
CA ARG A 292 6.42 4.19 -12.48
C ARG A 292 5.11 4.95 -12.64
N THR A 293 4.73 5.74 -11.64
CA THR A 293 3.48 6.49 -11.64
C THR A 293 3.36 7.34 -12.90
N GLY A 294 2.27 7.15 -13.65
CA GLY A 294 1.96 7.97 -14.83
C GLY A 294 2.83 7.74 -16.07
N LEU A 295 3.51 6.58 -16.15
CA LEU A 295 4.32 6.20 -17.32
C LEU A 295 3.56 5.36 -18.35
N PHE A 296 2.33 4.96 -18.05
CA PHE A 296 1.51 4.16 -18.94
C PHE A 296 0.10 4.74 -19.12
N ASP A 297 -0.51 4.47 -20.27
CA ASP A 297 -1.90 4.80 -20.56
C ASP A 297 -2.87 3.81 -19.88
N GLU A 298 -4.17 3.97 -20.13
CA GLU A 298 -5.23 3.09 -19.61
C GLU A 298 -5.11 1.62 -20.07
N TYR A 299 -4.39 1.38 -21.18
CA TYR A 299 -4.15 0.06 -21.74
C TYR A 299 -2.80 -0.53 -21.35
N GLY A 300 -1.91 0.23 -20.69
CA GLY A 300 -0.58 -0.21 -20.27
C GLY A 300 0.52 0.11 -21.28
N ASN A 301 0.22 0.84 -22.37
CA ASN A 301 1.23 1.31 -23.31
C ASN A 301 2.04 2.46 -22.69
N ARG A 302 3.33 2.58 -23.04
CA ARG A 302 4.17 3.69 -22.59
C ARG A 302 3.60 5.05 -23.04
N ASP A 303 3.22 5.87 -22.08
CA ASP A 303 2.77 7.25 -22.29
C ASP A 303 3.08 8.09 -21.04
N ALA A 304 4.06 8.98 -21.14
CA ALA A 304 4.45 9.88 -20.05
C ALA A 304 3.57 11.14 -19.95
N SER A 305 2.50 11.28 -20.73
CA SER A 305 1.62 12.45 -20.70
C SER A 305 0.93 12.64 -19.36
N TYR A 306 0.66 11.54 -18.65
CA TYR A 306 0.08 11.56 -17.30
C TYR A 306 1.09 12.11 -16.28
N LEU A 307 2.30 11.54 -16.25
CA LEU A 307 3.38 12.03 -15.41
C LEU A 307 3.68 13.50 -15.69
N LYS A 308 3.73 13.90 -16.97
CA LYS A 308 3.96 15.28 -17.38
C LYS A 308 2.95 16.24 -16.73
N ARG A 309 1.67 15.87 -16.70
CA ARG A 309 0.62 16.67 -16.04
C ARG A 309 0.78 16.66 -14.51
N LEU A 310 1.07 15.51 -13.90
CA LEU A 310 1.30 15.38 -12.45
C LEU A 310 2.51 16.18 -11.95
N LEU A 311 3.57 16.30 -12.75
CA LEU A 311 4.74 17.11 -12.45
C LEU A 311 4.61 18.57 -12.92
N ASN A 312 3.52 18.92 -13.61
CA ASN A 312 3.32 20.26 -14.17
C ASN A 312 4.41 20.72 -15.15
N VAL A 313 5.01 19.79 -15.90
CA VAL A 313 6.13 20.12 -16.81
C VAL A 313 5.66 20.36 -18.23
N THR A 314 6.31 21.28 -18.93
CA THR A 314 5.94 21.67 -20.31
C THR A 314 6.84 21.05 -21.37
N THR A 315 8.07 20.72 -21.01
CA THR A 315 9.08 20.05 -21.85
C THR A 315 8.72 18.59 -22.12
N ASN A 316 9.42 17.99 -23.08
CA ASN A 316 9.24 16.58 -23.38
C ASN A 316 9.82 15.74 -22.25
N VAL A 317 9.11 14.67 -21.91
CA VAL A 317 9.56 13.68 -20.92
C VAL A 317 10.04 12.46 -21.71
N GLU A 318 11.31 12.14 -21.56
CA GLU A 318 11.90 10.91 -22.08
C GLU A 318 12.04 9.92 -20.93
N VAL A 319 11.82 8.63 -21.18
CA VAL A 319 11.89 7.60 -20.14
C VAL A 319 13.01 6.62 -20.49
N GLN A 320 14.00 6.53 -19.61
CA GLN A 320 15.10 5.59 -19.74
C GLN A 320 14.87 4.39 -18.82
N GLU A 321 15.09 3.19 -19.35
CA GLU A 321 15.09 1.96 -18.59
C GLU A 321 16.53 1.57 -18.29
N ARG A 322 16.84 1.32 -17.01
CA ARG A 322 18.20 1.04 -16.55
C ARG A 322 18.19 -0.13 -15.57
N ASP A 323 19.01 -1.13 -15.82
CA ASP A 323 19.18 -2.29 -14.94
C ASP A 323 20.41 -2.09 -14.03
N LYS A 324 20.34 -2.55 -12.77
CA LYS A 324 21.45 -2.58 -11.80
C LYS A 324 22.25 -1.28 -11.71
N SER A 325 21.54 -0.18 -11.55
CA SER A 325 22.15 1.16 -11.55
C SER A 325 22.50 1.62 -10.15
N SER A 326 23.53 2.47 -10.07
CA SER A 326 23.84 3.21 -8.86
C SER A 326 23.68 4.71 -9.05
N TRP A 327 23.30 5.37 -7.96
CA TRP A 327 23.03 6.80 -7.94
C TRP A 327 23.43 7.37 -6.58
N HIS A 328 23.55 8.69 -6.48
CA HIS A 328 23.92 9.34 -5.22
C HIS A 328 23.05 10.54 -4.93
N PHE A 329 22.91 10.85 -3.64
CA PHE A 329 22.25 12.07 -3.20
C PHE A 329 23.13 13.30 -3.43
N ALA A 330 22.51 14.41 -3.84
CA ALA A 330 23.16 15.71 -3.94
C ALA A 330 23.61 16.24 -2.55
N LYS A 331 24.35 17.35 -2.54
CA LYS A 331 24.75 18.06 -1.32
C LYS A 331 23.92 19.31 -1.10
N GLY A 332 23.77 19.71 0.16
CA GLY A 332 23.31 21.04 0.54
C GLY A 332 21.79 21.25 0.47
N ASP A 333 21.00 20.17 0.44
CA ASP A 333 19.55 20.25 0.61
C ASP A 333 19.13 19.77 2.01
N ALA A 334 18.15 20.44 2.61
CA ALA A 334 17.63 20.08 3.93
C ALA A 334 16.95 18.70 3.95
N LEU A 335 16.35 18.28 2.83
CA LEU A 335 15.75 16.95 2.69
C LEU A 335 16.79 15.82 2.76
N LEU A 336 18.04 16.14 2.44
CA LEU A 336 19.14 15.17 2.35
C LEU A 336 19.99 15.11 3.62
N LYS A 337 19.60 15.83 4.68
CA LYS A 337 20.37 15.89 5.92
C LYS A 337 20.58 14.49 6.51
N GLY A 338 21.85 14.09 6.67
CA GLY A 338 22.27 12.78 7.18
C GLY A 338 22.55 11.74 6.10
N ILE A 339 22.15 12.00 4.86
CA ILE A 339 22.31 11.09 3.70
C ILE A 339 23.01 11.77 2.51
N GLU A 340 23.53 12.99 2.67
CA GLU A 340 24.17 13.73 1.60
C GLU A 340 25.33 12.93 0.98
N SER A 341 25.41 12.89 -0.36
CA SER A 341 26.46 12.16 -1.10
C SER A 341 26.54 10.66 -0.84
N ARG A 342 25.58 10.07 -0.12
CA ARG A 342 25.51 8.63 0.02
C ARG A 342 25.10 8.04 -1.32
N GLU A 343 25.83 7.00 -1.72
CA GLU A 343 25.50 6.18 -2.88
C GLU A 343 24.42 5.17 -2.50
N ILE A 344 23.47 4.96 -3.40
CA ILE A 344 22.51 3.86 -3.39
C ILE A 344 22.84 2.97 -4.59
N ARG A 345 22.94 1.66 -4.34
CA ARG A 345 23.12 0.64 -5.38
C ARG A 345 21.89 -0.24 -5.39
N GLY A 346 21.15 -0.16 -6.49
CA GLY A 346 19.97 -1.00 -6.71
C GLY A 346 20.32 -2.20 -7.59
N ASP A 347 19.71 -3.34 -7.28
CA ASP A 347 19.66 -4.49 -8.17
C ASP A 347 18.38 -4.47 -9.02
N GLU A 348 17.54 -3.45 -8.85
CA GLU A 348 16.31 -3.26 -9.59
C GLU A 348 16.47 -2.58 -10.95
N ILE A 349 15.39 -2.65 -11.72
CA ILE A 349 15.24 -1.89 -12.95
C ILE A 349 14.55 -0.57 -12.64
N LEU A 350 15.22 0.50 -13.02
CA LEU A 350 14.74 1.86 -12.87
C LEU A 350 14.07 2.31 -14.17
N TYR A 351 12.87 2.88 -14.03
CA TYR A 351 12.25 3.70 -15.08
C TYR A 351 12.49 5.14 -14.68
N LEU A 352 13.37 5.83 -15.41
CA LEU A 352 13.85 7.15 -15.06
C LEU A 352 13.39 8.18 -16.10
N PRO A 353 12.32 8.92 -15.78
CA PRO A 353 11.90 10.09 -16.53
C PRO A 353 12.96 11.20 -16.48
N SER A 354 13.34 11.69 -17.65
CA SER A 354 14.20 12.85 -17.84
C SER A 354 13.46 13.95 -18.59
N PHE A 355 13.62 15.17 -18.10
CA PHE A 355 13.11 16.42 -18.67
C PHE A 355 14.03 17.54 -18.21
N ASP A 356 13.80 18.77 -18.69
CA ASP A 356 14.64 19.91 -18.32
C ASP A 356 14.31 20.38 -16.88
N TYR A 357 14.94 19.73 -15.89
CA TYR A 357 14.62 19.93 -14.47
C TYR A 357 14.73 21.40 -14.06
N GLU A 358 15.82 22.08 -14.43
CA GLU A 358 16.08 23.47 -14.05
C GLU A 358 15.03 24.42 -14.67
N LYS A 359 14.75 24.26 -15.97
CA LYS A 359 13.76 25.10 -16.67
C LYS A 359 12.35 24.92 -16.11
N GLU A 360 12.01 23.72 -15.66
CA GLU A 360 10.72 23.41 -15.03
C GLU A 360 10.70 23.73 -13.52
N GLY A 361 11.79 24.26 -12.96
CA GLY A 361 11.89 24.68 -11.56
C GLY A 361 12.11 23.55 -10.55
N TYR A 362 12.51 22.36 -11.02
CA TYR A 362 12.86 21.22 -10.19
C TYR A 362 14.31 21.30 -9.73
N LYS A 363 14.52 21.14 -8.42
CA LYS A 363 15.82 20.89 -7.83
C LYS A 363 16.09 19.39 -7.83
N VAL A 364 17.22 19.00 -8.41
CA VAL A 364 17.68 17.61 -8.42
C VAL A 364 18.30 17.25 -7.06
N LEU A 365 17.82 16.17 -6.46
CA LEU A 365 18.24 15.68 -5.14
C LEU A 365 19.01 14.36 -5.21
N GLY A 366 18.85 13.60 -6.30
CA GLY A 366 19.62 12.39 -6.57
C GLY A 366 19.86 12.23 -8.06
N GLN A 367 21.03 11.71 -8.43
CA GLN A 367 21.47 11.57 -9.83
C GLN A 367 22.12 10.22 -10.06
N LEU A 368 21.90 9.65 -11.25
CA LEU A 368 22.63 8.47 -11.71
C LEU A 368 24.13 8.72 -11.75
N ASN A 369 24.92 7.72 -11.36
CA ASN A 369 26.37 7.82 -11.35
C ASN A 369 26.98 7.77 -12.75
N ASP A 370 26.41 6.96 -13.65
CA ASP A 370 26.87 6.78 -15.03
C ASP A 370 26.33 7.84 -15.99
N ASN A 371 25.25 8.52 -15.61
CA ASN A 371 24.68 9.66 -16.34
C ASN A 371 24.10 10.73 -15.39
N PRO A 372 24.93 11.67 -14.89
CA PRO A 372 24.48 12.69 -13.94
C PRO A 372 23.41 13.66 -14.47
N GLU A 373 23.13 13.66 -15.78
CA GLU A 373 22.04 14.44 -16.37
C GLU A 373 20.65 13.85 -16.07
N VAL A 374 20.57 12.63 -15.56
CA VAL A 374 19.31 11.95 -15.21
C VAL A 374 19.11 11.97 -13.71
N ALA A 375 18.05 12.64 -13.26
CA ALA A 375 17.65 12.66 -11.87
C ALA A 375 16.90 11.39 -11.47
N THR A 376 17.23 10.86 -10.30
CA THR A 376 16.48 9.77 -9.64
C THR A 376 15.47 10.32 -8.64
N VAL A 377 15.85 11.39 -7.93
CA VAL A 377 15.04 12.07 -6.92
C VAL A 377 15.10 13.57 -7.18
N GLY A 378 13.98 14.26 -7.06
CA GLY A 378 13.93 15.70 -7.26
C GLY A 378 12.64 16.31 -6.76
N CYS A 379 12.70 17.60 -6.45
CA CYS A 379 11.60 18.33 -5.83
C CYS A 379 11.36 19.68 -6.49
N ASN A 380 10.11 20.13 -6.44
CA ASN A 380 9.72 21.49 -6.76
C ASN A 380 9.00 22.06 -5.55
N TYR A 381 9.71 22.90 -4.78
CA TYR A 381 9.21 23.54 -3.55
C TYR A 381 7.96 24.37 -3.82
N LYS A 382 7.94 25.12 -4.92
CA LYS A 382 6.79 25.98 -5.27
C LYS A 382 5.53 25.18 -5.57
N GLU A 383 5.69 24.06 -6.28
CA GLU A 383 4.58 23.17 -6.67
C GLU A 383 4.31 22.07 -5.64
N ARG A 384 5.03 22.05 -4.50
CA ARG A 384 4.95 21.03 -3.45
C ARG A 384 5.03 19.59 -3.96
N THR A 385 5.80 19.40 -5.01
CA THR A 385 5.84 18.13 -5.74
C THR A 385 7.22 17.52 -5.60
N LEU A 386 7.26 16.29 -5.10
CA LEU A 386 8.46 15.48 -4.98
C LEU A 386 8.31 14.25 -5.90
N PHE A 387 9.36 13.91 -6.63
CA PHE A 387 9.45 12.61 -7.30
C PHE A 387 10.58 11.76 -6.70
N TRP A 388 10.32 10.46 -6.63
CA TRP A 388 11.27 9.41 -6.27
C TRP A 388 11.07 8.24 -7.23
N PHE A 389 11.85 8.19 -8.30
CA PHE A 389 11.69 7.16 -9.33
C PHE A 389 12.30 5.78 -8.97
N PRO A 390 13.33 5.67 -8.11
CA PRO A 390 13.81 4.37 -7.64
C PRO A 390 12.80 3.60 -6.80
N SER A 391 13.11 2.33 -6.51
CA SER A 391 12.37 1.56 -5.51
C SER A 391 12.57 2.17 -4.12
N LEU A 392 11.53 2.16 -3.28
CA LEU A 392 11.63 2.56 -1.87
C LEU A 392 12.30 1.47 -1.00
N ARG A 393 12.50 0.27 -1.55
CA ARG A 393 13.20 -0.84 -0.89
C ARG A 393 14.71 -0.69 -0.95
N THR A 394 15.20 0.10 -1.89
CA THR A 394 16.62 0.26 -2.13
C THR A 394 17.18 1.15 -1.03
N ASP A 395 17.67 0.50 0.03
CA ASP A 395 18.27 1.14 1.21
C ASP A 395 17.25 1.85 2.12
N GLU A 396 16.34 1.06 2.71
CA GLU A 396 15.22 1.52 3.56
C GLU A 396 15.62 2.54 4.64
N GLU A 397 16.81 2.42 5.25
CA GLU A 397 17.32 3.37 6.24
C GLU A 397 17.45 4.79 5.66
N LYS A 398 18.04 4.92 4.46
CA LYS A 398 18.21 6.22 3.80
C LYS A 398 16.88 6.80 3.35
N VAL A 399 15.98 5.95 2.86
CA VAL A 399 14.62 6.36 2.48
C VAL A 399 13.85 6.85 3.71
N GLN A 400 13.97 6.17 4.86
CA GLN A 400 13.34 6.57 6.11
C GLN A 400 13.85 7.94 6.58
N ILE A 401 15.18 8.17 6.57
CA ILE A 401 15.75 9.48 6.93
C ILE A 401 15.24 10.58 5.99
N PHE A 402 15.20 10.30 4.68
CA PHE A 402 14.66 11.24 3.71
C PHE A 402 13.20 11.60 3.99
N LEU A 403 12.35 10.59 4.21
CA LEU A 403 10.94 10.78 4.52
C LEU A 403 10.76 11.56 5.82
N GLN A 404 11.52 11.25 6.87
CA GLN A 404 11.50 12.04 8.12
C GLN A 404 11.83 13.51 7.88
N ASN A 405 12.87 13.81 7.08
CA ASN A 405 13.22 15.19 6.74
C ASN A 405 12.10 15.88 5.93
N TYR A 406 11.46 15.15 5.02
CA TYR A 406 10.34 15.65 4.21
C TYR A 406 9.10 15.96 5.06
N LEU A 407 8.80 15.11 6.05
CA LEU A 407 7.65 15.21 6.94
C LEU A 407 7.84 16.26 8.05
N THR A 408 9.06 16.39 8.59
CA THR A 408 9.36 17.26 9.75
C THR A 408 9.95 18.62 9.39
N GLY A 409 10.35 18.86 8.14
CA GLY A 409 10.98 20.10 7.71
C GLY A 409 10.09 21.33 8.02
N ASN A 410 10.65 22.33 8.74
CA ASN A 410 9.99 23.56 9.22
C ASN A 410 9.27 24.44 8.16
N ASN A 411 9.32 24.07 6.88
CA ASN A 411 8.59 24.73 5.80
C ASN A 411 7.41 23.91 5.26
N GLY A 412 7.13 22.72 5.82
CA GLY A 412 6.01 21.87 5.47
C GLY A 412 6.05 21.41 4.02
N PHE A 413 6.51 20.18 3.77
CA PHE A 413 6.26 19.46 2.51
C PHE A 413 6.54 20.26 1.23
N CYS A 414 7.81 20.60 0.98
CA CYS A 414 8.21 21.41 -0.18
C CYS A 414 7.61 22.84 -0.18
#